data_AF-A0A1Z4NE81-F1
#
_entry.id   AF-A0A1Z4NE81-F1
#
_cell.length_a   1.000
_cell.length_b   1.000
_cell.length_c   1.000
_cell.angle_alpha   90.00
_cell.angle_beta   90.00
_cell.angle_gamma   90.00
#
_symmetry.space_group_name_H-M   'P 1'
#
loop_
_entity.id
_entity.type
_entity.pdbx_description
1 polymer ?
#
loop_
_entity_poly.entity_id
_entity_poly.type
_entity_poly.pdbx_seq_one_letter_code
_entity_poly.pdbx_strand_id
1 'polypeptide(L)'
;MKKVQILTTAVFGIVSIVTSLPVFANPALNSALANCARITDPIRRGNCQSAAISTQGSWNLWNSWTPRQQSLATQISQIHYAYHQRTGQPLPVTNGTVAQMMQIIRARANERNFVIERMIANYNAGVALNQADRTIDGANRFIDCLQRQGTGCIPNF
;
A
#
# COMPACT_ATOMS: atom_id res chain seq x y z
N MET A 1 -29.60 32.96 -9.58
CA MET A 1 -28.49 32.08 -9.99
C MET A 1 -28.18 31.13 -8.83
N LYS A 2 -28.58 29.86 -8.93
CA LYS A 2 -28.44 28.85 -7.86
C LYS A 2 -27.04 28.24 -7.92
N LYS A 3 -26.30 28.30 -6.80
CA LYS A 3 -25.03 27.60 -6.62
C LYS A 3 -25.30 26.10 -6.52
N VAL A 4 -24.83 25.33 -7.49
CA VAL A 4 -24.84 23.86 -7.43
C VAL A 4 -23.60 23.43 -6.65
N GLN A 5 -23.84 22.91 -5.44
CA GLN A 5 -22.87 22.14 -4.67
C GLN A 5 -22.57 20.86 -5.46
N ILE A 6 -21.34 20.70 -5.94
CA ILE A 6 -20.86 19.44 -6.50
C ILE A 6 -20.14 18.70 -5.37
N LEU A 7 -20.71 17.55 -5.04
CA LEU A 7 -20.27 16.55 -4.09
C LEU A 7 -18.76 16.28 -4.15
N THR A 8 -18.04 16.72 -3.14
CA THR A 8 -16.76 16.14 -2.73
C THR A 8 -17.05 14.88 -1.90
N THR A 9 -17.33 13.76 -2.56
CA THR A 9 -17.59 12.49 -1.89
C THR A 9 -17.02 11.33 -2.69
N ALA A 10 -15.69 11.27 -2.85
CA ALA A 10 -15.04 10.10 -3.44
C ALA A 10 -13.53 9.99 -3.14
N VAL A 11 -13.06 10.36 -1.93
CA VAL A 11 -11.71 9.96 -1.49
C VAL A 11 -11.71 9.70 0.03
N PHE A 12 -12.62 8.83 0.49
CA PHE A 12 -12.70 8.38 1.89
C PHE A 12 -12.69 6.86 2.01
N GLY A 13 -12.01 6.17 1.09
CA GLY A 13 -12.05 4.70 0.96
C GLY A 13 -10.79 3.95 1.39
N ILE A 14 -9.79 4.59 1.99
CA ILE A 14 -8.63 3.91 2.59
C ILE A 14 -8.35 4.54 3.96
N VAL A 15 -9.37 4.58 4.81
CA VAL A 15 -9.19 4.77 6.25
C VAL A 15 -9.55 3.44 6.90
N SER A 16 -8.66 2.96 7.78
CA SER A 16 -8.72 1.73 8.57
C SER A 16 -7.97 0.55 7.96
N ILE A 17 -6.70 0.38 8.37
CA ILE A 17 -6.19 -0.73 9.21
C ILE A 17 -4.74 -0.36 9.59
N VAL A 18 -4.54 0.61 10.48
CA VAL A 18 -3.41 0.72 11.45
C VAL A 18 -3.88 1.86 12.37
N THR A 19 -4.11 1.71 13.67
CA THR A 19 -3.06 1.71 14.70
C THR A 19 -3.70 1.57 16.09
N SER A 20 -3.32 0.53 16.82
CA SER A 20 -3.20 0.58 18.27
C SER A 20 -1.86 -0.06 18.64
N LEU A 21 -0.77 0.68 18.45
CA LEU A 21 0.57 0.27 18.87
C LEU A 21 1.34 1.48 19.41
N PRO A 22 2.04 1.33 20.56
CA PRO A 22 2.75 2.42 21.23
C PRO A 22 3.90 2.99 20.38
N VAL A 23 4.03 4.31 20.42
CA VAL A 23 5.08 5.08 19.73
C VAL A 23 6.38 4.92 20.51
N PHE A 24 7.34 4.17 19.97
CA PHE A 24 8.75 4.22 20.38
C PHE A 24 9.57 4.89 19.27
N ALA A 25 10.54 5.72 19.68
CA ALA A 25 11.26 6.66 18.82
C ALA A 25 12.19 5.96 17.80
N ASN A 26 11.90 6.13 16.50
CA ASN A 26 12.78 5.75 15.40
C ASN A 26 13.41 7.01 14.78
N PRO A 27 14.75 7.10 14.71
CA PRO A 27 15.43 8.24 14.10
C PRO A 27 15.00 8.52 12.65
N ALA A 28 14.70 7.47 11.87
CA ALA A 28 14.23 7.60 10.49
C ALA A 28 12.81 8.22 10.42
N LEU A 29 11.96 7.95 11.42
CA LEU A 29 10.65 8.58 11.53
C LEU A 29 10.77 10.08 11.80
N ASN A 30 11.66 10.48 12.71
CA ASN A 30 11.88 11.89 13.03
C ASN A 30 12.36 12.67 11.81
N SER A 31 13.27 12.11 11.02
CA SER A 31 13.71 12.71 9.75
C SER A 31 12.60 12.75 8.70
N ALA A 32 11.79 11.69 8.58
CA ALA A 32 10.67 11.66 7.64
C ALA A 32 9.60 12.71 8.01
N LEU A 33 9.21 12.80 9.28
CA LEU A 33 8.24 13.78 9.76
C LEU A 33 8.76 15.22 9.63
N ALA A 34 10.06 15.46 9.87
CA ALA A 34 10.68 16.76 9.66
C ALA A 34 10.65 17.18 8.17
N ASN A 35 10.87 16.23 7.25
CA ASN A 35 10.73 16.49 5.82
C ASN A 35 9.27 16.75 5.42
N CYS A 36 8.30 16.01 5.99
CA CYS A 36 6.88 16.25 5.77
C CYS A 36 6.44 17.64 6.27
N ALA A 37 7.00 18.13 7.38
CA ALA A 37 6.69 19.44 7.94
C ALA A 37 7.07 20.61 7.01
N ARG A 38 8.00 20.39 6.07
CA ARG A 38 8.40 21.38 5.05
C ARG A 38 7.40 21.50 3.90
N ILE A 39 6.40 20.62 3.81
CA ILE A 39 5.36 20.67 2.78
C ILE A 39 4.33 21.75 3.19
N THR A 40 4.18 22.77 2.34
CA THR A 40 3.26 23.89 2.55
C THR A 40 1.80 23.53 2.30
N ASP A 41 1.55 22.62 1.35
CA ASP A 41 0.21 22.11 1.07
C ASP A 41 -0.28 21.21 2.23
N PRO A 42 -1.40 21.57 2.90
CA PRO A 42 -1.86 20.86 4.09
C PRO A 42 -2.31 19.42 3.82
N ILE A 43 -2.84 19.13 2.63
CA ILE A 43 -3.28 17.78 2.23
C ILE A 43 -2.05 16.90 1.98
N ARG A 44 -1.09 17.39 1.20
CA ARG A 44 0.16 16.66 0.91
C ARG A 44 0.99 16.45 2.17
N ARG A 45 1.02 17.42 3.09
CA ARG A 45 1.65 17.26 4.40
C ARG A 45 0.98 16.17 5.23
N GLY A 46 -0.35 16.16 5.30
CA GLY A 46 -1.11 15.11 6.01
C GLY A 46 -0.86 13.72 5.44
N ASN A 47 -0.84 13.58 4.10
CA ASN A 47 -0.53 12.32 3.42
C ASN A 47 0.90 11.85 3.70
N CYS A 48 1.88 12.77 3.67
CA CYS A 48 3.28 12.47 3.97
C CYS A 48 3.44 12.00 5.43
N GLN A 49 2.83 12.70 6.38
CA GLN A 49 2.88 12.32 7.80
C GLN A 49 2.24 10.94 8.03
N SER A 50 1.10 10.68 7.39
CA SER A 50 0.43 9.37 7.45
C SER A 50 1.32 8.25 6.90
N ALA A 51 2.00 8.47 5.77
CA ALA A 51 2.96 7.52 5.20
C ALA A 51 4.15 7.28 6.15
N ALA A 52 4.72 8.33 6.74
CA ALA A 52 5.82 8.22 7.70
C ALA A 52 5.41 7.41 8.95
N ILE A 53 4.24 7.70 9.52
CA ILE A 53 3.70 6.97 10.68
C ILE A 53 3.43 5.49 10.33
N SER A 54 2.87 5.20 9.14
CA SER A 54 2.64 3.82 8.69
C SER A 54 3.95 3.03 8.53
N THR A 55 5.02 3.72 8.12
CA THR A 55 6.37 3.15 8.02
C THR A 55 6.89 2.77 9.41
N GLN A 56 6.63 3.60 10.43
CA GLN A 56 6.97 3.26 11.81
C GLN A 56 6.22 2.04 12.32
N GLY A 57 4.90 1.98 12.09
CA GLY A 57 4.08 0.83 12.49
C GLY A 57 4.61 -0.47 11.87
N SER A 58 4.99 -0.42 10.60
CA SER A 58 5.59 -1.56 9.88
C SER A 58 6.96 -1.96 10.45
N TRP A 59 7.78 -0.99 10.86
CA TRP A 59 9.09 -1.25 11.48
C TRP A 59 8.98 -1.85 12.88
N ASN A 60 8.08 -1.33 13.71
CA ASN A 60 7.79 -1.89 15.04
C ASN A 60 7.28 -3.33 14.92
N LEU A 61 6.36 -3.58 13.99
CA LEU A 61 5.83 -4.91 13.73
C LEU A 61 6.95 -5.86 13.26
N TRP A 62 7.81 -5.43 12.34
CA TRP A 62 8.96 -6.21 11.89
C TRP A 62 9.88 -6.64 13.04
N ASN A 63 10.19 -5.71 13.95
CA ASN A 63 11.06 -6.00 15.10
C ASN A 63 10.39 -6.83 16.19
N SER A 64 9.05 -6.90 16.22
CA SER A 64 8.32 -7.78 17.14
C SER A 64 8.36 -9.26 16.73
N TRP A 65 8.75 -9.54 15.48
CA TRP A 65 8.80 -10.90 14.94
C TRP A 65 10.10 -11.62 15.29
N THR A 66 10.01 -12.94 15.44
CA THR A 66 11.20 -13.79 15.53
C THR A 66 12.02 -13.75 14.23
N PRO A 67 13.32 -14.08 14.26
CA PRO A 67 14.13 -14.19 13.04
C PRO A 67 13.52 -15.14 12.00
N ARG A 68 12.87 -16.21 12.45
CA ARG A 68 12.16 -17.16 11.59
C ARG A 68 10.97 -16.50 10.89
N GLN A 69 10.14 -15.76 11.62
CA GLN A 69 9.01 -15.02 11.07
C GLN A 69 9.45 -13.92 10.10
N GLN A 70 10.52 -13.19 10.41
CA GLN A 70 11.13 -12.21 9.51
C GLN A 70 11.58 -12.86 8.19
N SER A 71 12.27 -14.00 8.28
CA SER A 71 12.69 -14.76 7.09
C SER A 71 11.50 -15.22 6.23
N LEU A 72 10.45 -15.75 6.87
CA LEU A 72 9.23 -16.16 6.16
C LEU A 72 8.54 -14.96 5.50
N ALA A 73 8.41 -13.84 6.20
CA ALA A 73 7.82 -12.63 5.67
C ALA A 73 8.58 -12.11 4.44
N THR A 74 9.92 -12.09 4.49
CA THR A 74 10.76 -11.71 3.35
C THR A 74 10.53 -12.62 2.14
N GLN A 75 10.54 -13.94 2.33
CA GLN A 75 10.33 -14.90 1.24
C GLN A 75 8.94 -14.78 0.61
N ILE A 76 7.89 -14.62 1.43
CA ILE A 76 6.51 -14.40 0.96
C ILE A 76 6.44 -13.14 0.11
N SER A 77 7.01 -12.02 0.59
CA SER A 77 7.01 -10.75 -0.14
C SER A 77 7.78 -10.84 -1.46
N GLN A 78 8.92 -11.54 -1.50
CA GLN A 78 9.67 -11.76 -2.74
C GLN A 78 8.86 -12.56 -3.77
N ILE A 79 8.15 -13.61 -3.35
CA ILE A 79 7.29 -14.41 -4.23
C ILE A 79 6.11 -13.57 -4.74
N HIS A 80 5.46 -12.80 -3.87
CA HIS A 80 4.39 -11.88 -4.27
C HIS A 80 4.87 -10.85 -5.29
N TYR A 81 6.03 -10.24 -5.04
CA TYR A 81 6.63 -9.26 -5.94
C TYR A 81 6.97 -9.88 -7.30
N ALA A 82 7.59 -11.06 -7.32
CA ALA A 82 7.91 -11.77 -8.56
C ALA A 82 6.65 -12.15 -9.36
N TYR A 83 5.57 -12.54 -8.69
CA TYR A 83 4.28 -12.81 -9.34
C TYR A 83 3.69 -11.53 -9.94
N HIS A 84 3.69 -10.43 -9.20
CA HIS A 84 3.17 -9.14 -9.65
C HIS A 84 3.96 -8.60 -10.85
N GLN A 85 5.29 -8.62 -10.81
CA GLN A 85 6.15 -8.21 -11.93
C GLN A 85 5.87 -8.99 -13.22
N ARG A 86 5.45 -10.27 -13.12
CA ARG A 86 5.15 -11.11 -14.28
C ARG A 86 3.73 -10.96 -14.81
N THR A 87 2.77 -10.68 -13.94
CA THR A 87 1.34 -10.76 -14.28
C THR A 87 0.62 -9.41 -14.25
N GLY A 88 1.23 -8.40 -13.62
CA GLY A 88 0.57 -7.14 -13.26
C GLY A 88 -0.54 -7.30 -12.22
N GLN A 89 -0.72 -8.49 -11.63
CA GLN A 89 -1.81 -8.79 -10.71
C GLN A 89 -1.28 -9.22 -9.33
N PRO A 90 -2.02 -8.95 -8.25
CA PRO A 90 -1.67 -9.46 -6.93
C PRO A 90 -1.87 -10.98 -6.87
N LEU A 91 -0.97 -11.71 -6.20
CA LEU A 91 -1.08 -13.16 -6.03
C LEU A 91 -2.33 -13.51 -5.19
N PRO A 92 -3.31 -14.28 -5.73
CA PRO A 92 -4.53 -14.61 -5.01
C PRO A 92 -4.28 -15.42 -3.75
N VAL A 93 -5.00 -15.12 -2.67
CA VAL A 93 -4.92 -15.86 -1.40
C VAL A 93 -6.05 -16.87 -1.33
N THR A 94 -5.73 -18.14 -1.58
CA THR A 94 -6.65 -19.28 -1.56
C THR A 94 -6.02 -20.42 -0.77
N ASN A 95 -6.80 -21.44 -0.39
CA ASN A 95 -6.24 -22.62 0.28
C ASN A 95 -5.13 -23.29 -0.54
N GLY A 96 -5.28 -23.36 -1.87
CA GLY A 96 -4.28 -23.93 -2.77
C GLY A 96 -2.99 -23.09 -2.83
N THR A 97 -3.11 -21.77 -2.98
CA THR A 97 -1.93 -20.89 -3.05
C THR A 97 -1.22 -20.77 -1.71
N VAL A 98 -1.94 -20.83 -0.59
CA VAL A 98 -1.34 -20.90 0.76
C VAL A 98 -0.56 -22.20 0.93
N ALA A 99 -1.12 -23.35 0.53
CA ALA A 99 -0.43 -24.63 0.64
C ALA A 99 0.85 -24.66 -0.21
N GLN A 100 0.79 -24.16 -1.44
CA GLN A 100 1.97 -24.02 -2.31
C GLN A 100 3.01 -23.06 -1.73
N MET A 101 2.58 -21.89 -1.23
CA MET A 101 3.47 -20.93 -0.58
C MET A 101 4.22 -21.59 0.59
N MET A 102 3.49 -22.27 1.48
CA MET A 102 4.08 -22.98 2.61
C MET A 102 5.10 -24.05 2.17
N GLN A 103 4.82 -24.78 1.09
CA GLN A 103 5.77 -25.76 0.54
C GLN A 103 7.04 -25.08 0.01
N ILE A 104 6.90 -24.01 -0.77
CA ILE A 104 8.02 -23.29 -1.39
C ILE A 104 8.97 -22.72 -0.33
N ILE A 105 8.42 -22.04 0.69
CA ILE A 105 9.21 -21.39 1.75
C ILE A 105 9.56 -22.35 2.91
N ARG A 106 9.18 -23.63 2.77
CA ARG A 106 9.37 -24.68 3.78
C ARG A 106 8.83 -24.25 5.15
N ALA A 107 7.62 -23.71 5.18
CA ALA A 107 6.92 -23.35 6.41
C ALA A 107 6.38 -24.60 7.12
N ARG A 108 6.40 -24.57 8.45
CA ARG A 108 5.86 -25.61 9.32
C ARG A 108 4.34 -25.45 9.46
N ALA A 109 3.65 -26.51 9.85
CA ALA A 109 2.20 -26.48 10.04
C ALA A 109 1.75 -25.41 11.05
N ASN A 110 2.50 -25.23 12.14
CA ASN A 110 2.21 -24.20 13.15
C ASN A 110 2.51 -22.76 12.67
N GLU A 111 3.19 -22.58 11.54
CA GLU A 111 3.47 -21.27 10.93
C GLU A 111 2.35 -20.85 9.95
N ARG A 112 1.35 -21.71 9.70
CA ARG A 112 0.30 -21.49 8.68
C ARG A 112 -0.44 -20.17 8.84
N ASN A 113 -0.85 -19.81 10.06
CA ASN A 113 -1.60 -18.58 10.29
C ASN A 113 -0.76 -17.35 9.96
N PHE A 114 0.52 -17.34 10.36
CA PHE A 114 1.45 -16.27 10.01
C PHE A 114 1.64 -16.14 8.50
N VAL A 115 1.75 -17.26 7.77
CA VAL A 115 1.86 -17.25 6.31
C VAL A 115 0.60 -16.65 5.68
N ILE A 116 -0.59 -17.04 6.13
CA ILE A 116 -1.87 -16.51 5.62
C ILE A 116 -1.95 -15.00 5.84
N GLU A 117 -1.70 -14.53 7.07
CA GLU A 117 -1.71 -13.10 7.39
C GLU A 117 -0.76 -12.30 6.49
N ARG A 118 0.43 -12.86 6.22
CA ARG A 118 1.43 -12.19 5.40
C ARG A 118 1.09 -12.21 3.91
N MET A 119 0.46 -13.27 3.42
CA MET A 119 -0.07 -13.31 2.06
C MET A 119 -1.21 -12.31 1.86
N ILE A 120 -2.15 -12.22 2.80
CA ILE A 120 -3.27 -11.25 2.75
C ILE A 120 -2.74 -9.81 2.70
N ALA A 121 -1.79 -9.49 3.58
CA ALA A 121 -1.24 -8.15 3.60
C ALA A 121 -0.46 -7.80 2.32
N ASN A 122 0.28 -8.74 1.73
CA ASN A 122 0.94 -8.52 0.44
C ASN A 122 -0.07 -8.42 -0.72
N TYR A 123 -1.16 -9.19 -0.69
CA TYR A 123 -2.25 -9.07 -1.65
C TYR A 123 -2.87 -7.67 -1.60
N ASN A 124 -3.22 -7.18 -0.40
CA ASN A 124 -3.79 -5.85 -0.22
C ASN A 124 -2.84 -4.74 -0.68
N ALA A 125 -1.53 -4.88 -0.41
CA ALA A 125 -0.52 -3.96 -0.93
C ALA A 125 -0.49 -3.96 -2.47
N GLY A 126 -0.54 -5.13 -3.11
CA GLY A 126 -0.61 -5.25 -4.56
C GLY A 126 -1.89 -4.64 -5.16
N VAL A 127 -3.04 -4.81 -4.51
CA VAL A 127 -4.31 -4.17 -4.93
C VAL A 127 -4.19 -2.64 -4.88
N ALA A 128 -3.59 -2.10 -3.81
CA ALA A 128 -3.38 -0.67 -3.67
C ALA A 128 -2.44 -0.12 -4.76
N LEU A 129 -1.36 -0.84 -5.08
CA LEU A 129 -0.45 -0.48 -6.18
C LEU A 129 -1.17 -0.45 -7.52
N ASN A 130 -1.94 -1.49 -7.86
CA ASN A 130 -2.73 -1.54 -9.10
C ASN A 130 -3.77 -0.41 -9.20
N GLN A 131 -4.29 0.07 -8.08
CA GLN A 131 -5.21 1.21 -8.05
C GLN A 131 -4.45 2.53 -8.26
N ALA A 132 -3.27 2.67 -7.67
CA ALA A 132 -2.41 3.83 -7.87
C ALA A 132 -1.95 3.93 -9.34
N ASP A 133 -1.51 2.83 -9.95
CA ASP A 133 -1.09 2.77 -11.35
C ASP A 133 -2.23 3.19 -12.29
N ARG A 134 -3.45 2.68 -12.07
CA ARG A 134 -4.64 3.10 -12.83
C ARG A 134 -4.94 4.59 -12.69
N THR A 135 -4.79 5.12 -11.49
CA THR A 135 -5.00 6.56 -11.23
C THR A 135 -3.95 7.41 -11.95
N ILE A 136 -2.68 6.99 -11.93
CA ILE A 136 -1.57 7.66 -12.63
C ILE A 136 -1.79 7.61 -14.14
N ASP A 137 -2.14 6.45 -14.69
CA ASP A 137 -2.44 6.30 -16.13
C ASP A 137 -3.65 7.13 -16.57
N GLY A 138 -4.68 7.23 -15.72
CA GLY A 138 -5.83 8.11 -15.95
C GLY A 138 -5.41 9.58 -15.97
N ALA A 139 -4.56 9.99 -15.03
CA ALA A 139 -4.03 11.35 -14.97
C ALA A 139 -3.12 11.68 -16.18
N ASN A 140 -2.23 10.77 -16.57
CA ASN A 140 -1.37 10.94 -17.74
C ASN A 140 -2.19 11.08 -19.03
N ARG A 141 -3.21 10.23 -19.23
CA ARG A 141 -4.14 10.34 -20.36
C ARG A 141 -4.89 11.67 -20.39
N PHE A 142 -5.29 12.17 -19.21
CA PHE A 142 -5.94 13.47 -19.10
C PHE A 142 -4.99 14.62 -19.45
N ILE A 143 -3.75 14.59 -18.96
CA ILE A 143 -2.71 15.57 -19.29
C ILE A 143 -2.41 15.57 -20.81
N ASP A 144 -2.22 14.40 -21.41
CA ASP A 144 -2.01 14.25 -22.85
C ASP A 144 -3.17 14.84 -23.66
N CYS A 145 -4.41 14.62 -23.22
CA CYS A 145 -5.60 15.16 -23.84
C CYS A 145 -5.62 16.70 -23.80
N LEU A 146 -5.30 17.29 -22.64
CA LEU A 146 -5.20 18.74 -22.48
C LEU A 146 -4.09 19.34 -23.35
N GLN A 147 -2.93 18.69 -23.42
CA GLN A 147 -1.78 19.15 -24.20
C GLN A 147 -2.05 19.12 -25.71
N ARG A 148 -2.92 18.22 -26.18
CA ARG A 148 -3.30 18.11 -27.61
C ARG A 148 -4.48 19.03 -28.02
N GLN A 149 -4.84 20.02 -27.19
CA GLN A 149 -5.93 20.98 -27.42
C GLN A 149 -7.33 20.33 -27.59
N GLY A 150 -7.54 19.11 -27.09
CA GLY A 150 -8.84 18.46 -27.14
C GLY A 150 -9.85 19.18 -26.24
N THR A 151 -10.87 19.82 -26.83
CA THR A 151 -12.06 20.20 -26.07
C THR A 151 -12.84 18.92 -25.74
N GLY A 152 -13.19 18.72 -24.46
CA GLY A 152 -13.94 17.53 -24.01
C GLY A 152 -13.14 16.47 -23.22
N CYS A 153 -11.94 16.79 -22.75
CA CYS A 153 -11.21 15.90 -21.84
C CYS A 153 -11.96 15.78 -20.49
N ILE A 154 -12.59 14.64 -20.25
CA ILE A 154 -13.22 14.32 -18.97
C ILE A 154 -12.30 13.34 -18.24
N PRO A 155 -11.93 13.61 -16.98
CA PRO A 155 -11.16 12.66 -16.19
C PRO A 155 -11.95 11.35 -16.02
N ASN A 156 -11.33 10.23 -16.37
CA ASN A 156 -11.89 8.91 -16.16
C ASN A 156 -10.97 8.19 -15.16
N PHE A 157 -11.30 8.32 -13.86
CA PHE A 157 -10.57 7.75 -12.73
C PHE A 157 -11.34 6.58 -12.14
#